data_AF-T1PID5-F1
#
_entry.id   AF-T1PID5-F1
#
_cell.length_a   1.000
_cell.length_b   1.000
_cell.length_c   1.000
_cell.angle_alpha   90.00
_cell.angle_beta   90.00
_cell.angle_gamma   90.00
#
_symmetry.space_group_name_H-M   'P 1'
#
loop_
_entity.id
_entity.type
_entity.pdbx_description
1 polymer ?
#
loop_
_entity_poly.entity_id
_entity_poly.type
_entity_poly.pdbx_seq_one_letter_code
_entity_poly.pdbx_strand_id
1 'polypeptide(L)'
;MSKNKFHTLPNVATNIIEVKSKFDAEFRRFGLKRSDEPPSFDSFNSLLCQLHGLTNIKFVIQYIDPRDQGLLPINNDDNFARALKTAQPILRIIVQREEDLEYSNNGRRPAFSISHILGQTPGRPRAPPISMPHDFRQVSQIIDVHIVPETHRRVRLLKHGSDKPLGFYIRDGTSVRVTPNGLEKQPGIFISRLVPGGLAESTGLLAVNDEVIEVNGIEVAGKTLDQVTDMMVANSSNLIITFKPANQRTLTSPRRGSFSRTSQLSSGSHHTNHTNTSDELDQDDQDEVVDMTGITLDDQPTHPHQLTAGGAASGGAPIVESRDGVLHL
;
A
#
# COMPACT_ATOMS: atom_id res chain seq x y z
N MET A 1 -50.88 -0.20 -20.97
CA MET A 1 -51.49 1.12 -20.65
C MET A 1 -51.07 1.54 -19.25
N SER A 2 -50.27 2.58 -19.11
CA SER A 2 -50.37 3.59 -18.04
C SER A 2 -49.30 4.65 -18.31
N LYS A 3 -49.74 5.89 -18.51
CA LYS A 3 -48.92 7.02 -18.94
C LYS A 3 -48.42 7.76 -17.70
N ASN A 4 -47.11 7.79 -17.46
CA ASN A 4 -46.52 8.84 -16.61
C ASN A 4 -45.67 9.77 -17.48
N LYS A 5 -46.37 10.73 -18.10
CA LYS A 5 -45.77 11.96 -18.64
C LYS A 5 -45.20 12.74 -17.45
N PHE A 6 -43.88 12.85 -17.34
CA PHE A 6 -43.28 13.93 -16.56
C PHE A 6 -43.50 15.22 -17.33
N HIS A 7 -44.60 15.91 -17.03
CA HIS A 7 -44.76 17.31 -17.38
C HIS A 7 -43.78 18.12 -16.51
N THR A 8 -42.58 18.38 -17.02
CA THR A 8 -41.72 19.43 -16.48
C THR A 8 -42.27 20.76 -17.00
N LEU A 9 -43.28 21.30 -16.33
CA LEU A 9 -43.62 22.70 -16.49
C LEU A 9 -42.43 23.52 -15.95
N PRO A 10 -42.01 24.58 -16.64
CA PRO A 10 -41.07 25.54 -16.04
C PRO A 10 -41.80 26.14 -14.85
N ASN A 11 -41.42 25.76 -13.63
CA ASN A 11 -42.02 26.36 -12.44
C ASN A 11 -41.47 27.78 -12.28
N VAL A 12 -42.06 28.70 -13.03
CA VAL A 12 -41.96 30.16 -12.87
C VAL A 12 -42.74 30.61 -11.62
N ALA A 13 -43.48 29.71 -10.94
CA ALA A 13 -44.38 30.06 -9.85
C ALA A 13 -43.74 30.03 -8.45
N THR A 14 -42.57 29.42 -8.26
CA THR A 14 -41.85 29.53 -6.99
C THR A 14 -40.76 30.58 -7.13
N ASN A 15 -40.90 31.70 -6.43
CA ASN A 15 -39.88 32.75 -6.33
C ASN A 15 -38.65 32.28 -5.50
N ILE A 16 -38.28 31.00 -5.61
CA ILE A 16 -37.31 30.29 -4.79
C ILE A 16 -36.36 29.52 -5.72
N ILE A 17 -35.06 29.75 -5.57
CA ILE A 17 -33.97 28.93 -6.13
C ILE A 17 -33.69 27.81 -5.14
N GLU A 18 -33.77 26.57 -5.59
CA GLU A 18 -33.27 25.45 -4.80
C GLU A 18 -31.74 25.46 -4.83
N VAL A 19 -31.10 25.41 -3.68
CA VAL A 19 -29.65 25.26 -3.57
C VAL A 19 -29.33 23.85 -3.12
N LYS A 20 -28.41 23.18 -3.80
CA LYS A 20 -27.77 21.94 -3.36
C LYS A 20 -26.29 22.22 -3.17
N SER A 21 -25.87 22.30 -1.91
CA SER A 21 -24.49 22.53 -1.52
C SER A 21 -23.83 21.21 -1.10
N LYS A 22 -22.65 20.94 -1.64
CA LYS A 22 -21.82 19.78 -1.30
C LYS A 22 -20.54 20.24 -0.60
N PHE A 23 -20.20 19.61 0.52
CA PHE A 23 -18.91 19.75 1.19
C PHE A 23 -18.42 18.35 1.55
N ASP A 24 -17.20 17.98 1.16
CA ASP A 24 -16.68 16.60 1.29
C ASP A 24 -17.68 15.55 0.75
N ALA A 25 -18.17 14.65 1.61
CA ALA A 25 -19.20 13.66 1.30
C ALA A 25 -20.63 14.11 1.66
N GLU A 26 -20.77 15.27 2.29
CA GLU A 26 -22.03 15.80 2.81
C GLU A 26 -22.78 16.63 1.75
N PHE A 27 -24.11 16.56 1.80
CA PHE A 27 -24.99 17.40 1.00
C PHE A 27 -26.03 18.10 1.87
N ARG A 28 -26.17 19.41 1.66
CA ARG A 28 -27.21 20.24 2.27
C ARG A 28 -28.06 20.91 1.20
N ARG A 29 -29.37 20.96 1.43
CA ARG A 29 -30.33 21.62 0.53
C ARG A 29 -31.08 22.69 1.28
N PHE A 30 -31.23 23.85 0.66
CA PHE A 30 -31.98 24.97 1.20
C PHE A 30 -32.52 25.82 0.05
N GLY A 31 -33.51 26.68 0.32
CA GLY A 31 -34.09 27.59 -0.67
C GLY A 31 -33.59 29.01 -0.51
N LEU A 32 -33.32 29.71 -1.60
CA LEU A 32 -33.05 31.14 -1.63
C LEU A 32 -34.17 31.85 -2.41
N LYS A 33 -34.65 33.00 -1.93
CA LYS A 33 -35.65 33.76 -2.69
C LYS A 33 -34.99 34.42 -3.91
N ARG A 34 -35.64 34.38 -5.08
CA ARG A 34 -35.28 35.24 -6.22
C ARG A 34 -35.73 36.66 -5.86
N SER A 35 -34.78 37.49 -5.49
CA SER A 35 -34.97 38.91 -5.18
C SER A 35 -34.12 39.72 -6.16
N ASP A 36 -34.59 40.92 -6.52
CA ASP A 36 -33.81 41.85 -7.35
C ASP A 36 -32.53 42.30 -6.62
N GLU A 37 -32.58 42.30 -5.29
CA GLU A 37 -31.42 42.44 -4.40
C GLU A 37 -31.15 41.10 -3.69
N PRO A 38 -30.19 40.29 -4.19
CA PRO A 38 -29.78 39.07 -3.52
C PRO A 38 -28.98 39.38 -2.24
N PRO A 39 -28.91 38.46 -1.26
CA PRO A 39 -28.04 38.63 -0.10
C PRO A 39 -26.58 38.77 -0.55
N SER A 40 -25.77 39.49 0.24
CA SER A 40 -24.34 39.62 -0.05
C SER A 40 -23.64 38.27 -0.01
N PHE A 41 -22.53 38.17 -0.72
CA PHE A 41 -21.63 37.04 -0.70
C PHE A 41 -21.19 36.71 0.73
N ASP A 42 -20.89 37.71 1.55
CA ASP A 42 -20.48 37.50 2.94
C ASP A 42 -21.59 36.85 3.79
N SER A 43 -22.84 37.28 3.57
CA SER A 43 -24.01 36.67 4.23
C SER A 43 -24.20 35.22 3.77
N PHE A 44 -24.02 34.98 2.47
CA PHE A 44 -24.11 33.65 1.89
C PHE A 44 -22.98 32.71 2.35
N ASN A 45 -21.76 33.24 2.46
CA ASN A 45 -20.59 32.54 2.98
C ASN A 45 -20.82 32.14 4.44
N SER A 46 -21.31 33.08 5.26
CA SER A 46 -21.67 32.82 6.67
C SER A 46 -22.75 31.74 6.80
N LEU A 47 -23.76 31.77 5.93
CA LEU A 47 -24.80 30.73 5.89
C LEU A 47 -24.22 29.35 5.58
N LEU A 48 -23.32 29.24 4.59
CA LEU A 48 -22.66 27.97 4.26
C LEU A 48 -21.76 27.49 5.39
N CYS A 49 -21.05 28.40 6.05
CA CYS A 49 -20.24 28.09 7.22
C CYS A 49 -21.08 27.51 8.36
N GLN A 50 -22.20 28.15 8.70
CA GLN A 50 -23.12 27.65 9.71
C GLN A 50 -23.75 26.31 9.32
N LEU A 51 -24.18 26.17 8.05
CA LEU A 51 -24.83 24.96 7.59
C LEU A 51 -23.87 23.78 7.65
N HIS A 52 -22.67 23.86 7.09
CA HIS A 52 -21.72 22.74 7.05
C HIS A 52 -20.82 22.63 8.28
N GLY A 53 -21.02 23.46 9.31
CA GLY A 53 -20.21 23.41 10.53
C GLY A 53 -18.74 23.77 10.30
N LEU A 54 -18.46 24.74 9.44
CA LEU A 54 -17.11 25.08 8.98
C LEU A 54 -16.37 26.05 9.91
N THR A 55 -16.64 25.99 11.22
CA THR A 55 -15.98 26.84 12.21
C THR A 55 -14.46 26.63 12.17
N ASN A 56 -13.69 27.70 11.96
CA ASN A 56 -12.23 27.70 11.80
C ASN A 56 -11.68 26.97 10.57
N ILE A 57 -12.50 26.70 9.55
CA ILE A 57 -12.05 26.11 8.29
C ILE A 57 -12.07 27.20 7.21
N LYS A 58 -10.95 27.41 6.52
CA LYS A 58 -10.93 28.23 5.31
C LYS A 58 -11.40 27.40 4.11
N PHE A 59 -12.33 27.94 3.34
CA PHE A 59 -12.94 27.23 2.23
C PHE A 59 -13.21 28.16 1.04
N VAL A 60 -13.33 27.56 -0.13
CA VAL A 60 -13.80 28.23 -1.36
C VAL A 60 -15.17 27.72 -1.76
N ILE A 61 -15.89 28.55 -2.50
CA ILE A 61 -17.22 28.23 -3.02
C ILE A 61 -17.15 28.27 -4.54
N GLN A 62 -17.69 27.24 -5.19
CA GLN A 62 -17.85 27.17 -6.64
C GLN A 62 -19.27 26.74 -6.99
N TYR A 63 -19.77 27.15 -8.16
CA TYR A 63 -21.02 26.64 -8.70
C TYR A 63 -20.85 26.03 -10.08
N ILE A 64 -21.76 25.14 -10.42
CA ILE A 64 -21.82 24.50 -11.72
C ILE A 64 -22.76 25.32 -12.62
N ASP A 65 -22.22 25.95 -13.66
CA ASP A 65 -23.05 26.64 -14.66
C ASP A 65 -23.86 25.58 -15.43
N PRO A 66 -25.20 25.66 -15.46
CA PRO A 66 -26.03 24.66 -16.14
C PRO A 66 -25.88 24.65 -17.66
N ARG A 67 -25.31 25.71 -18.27
CA ARG A 67 -25.14 25.82 -19.73
C ARG A 67 -24.00 24.95 -20.26
N ASP A 68 -22.84 25.03 -19.63
CA ASP A 68 -21.61 24.35 -20.06
C ASP A 68 -21.07 23.33 -19.04
N GLN A 69 -21.74 23.20 -17.88
CA GLN A 69 -21.30 22.38 -16.74
C GLN A 69 -19.93 22.82 -16.19
N GLY A 70 -19.50 24.06 -16.46
CA GLY A 70 -18.27 24.63 -15.95
C GLY A 70 -18.36 24.94 -14.46
N LEU A 71 -17.26 24.68 -13.74
CA LEU A 71 -17.12 25.10 -12.35
C LEU A 71 -16.58 26.53 -12.29
N LEU A 72 -17.37 27.42 -11.72
CA LEU A 72 -17.06 28.85 -11.62
C LEU A 72 -17.01 29.28 -10.15
N PRO A 73 -16.01 30.09 -9.75
CA PRO A 73 -15.88 30.53 -8.37
C PRO A 73 -17.01 31.49 -7.98
N ILE A 74 -17.47 31.35 -6.73
CA ILE A 74 -18.27 32.35 -6.03
C ILE A 74 -17.38 32.92 -4.93
N ASN A 75 -16.77 34.07 -5.20
CA ASN A 75 -15.84 34.74 -4.29
C ASN A 75 -16.14 36.25 -4.12
N ASN A 76 -17.23 36.73 -4.72
CA ASN A 76 -17.72 38.10 -4.62
C ASN A 76 -19.22 38.16 -4.99
N ASP A 77 -19.83 39.32 -4.77
CA ASP A 77 -21.26 39.56 -5.02
C ASP A 77 -21.65 39.37 -6.50
N ASP A 78 -20.80 39.81 -7.44
CA ASP A 78 -21.07 39.69 -8.87
C ASP A 78 -21.15 38.22 -9.33
N ASN A 79 -20.23 37.40 -8.84
CA ASN A 79 -20.18 35.97 -9.13
C ASN A 79 -21.37 35.25 -8.50
N PHE A 80 -21.75 35.65 -7.28
CA PHE A 80 -22.92 35.11 -6.61
C PHE A 80 -24.21 35.47 -7.35
N ALA A 81 -24.39 36.73 -7.74
CA ALA A 81 -25.54 37.18 -8.52
C ALA A 81 -25.62 36.45 -9.88
N ARG A 82 -24.49 36.24 -10.55
CA ARG A 82 -24.43 35.44 -11.79
C ARG A 82 -24.85 33.99 -11.56
N ALA A 83 -24.40 33.37 -10.47
CA ALA A 83 -24.78 32.00 -10.11
C ALA A 83 -26.30 31.88 -9.88
N LEU A 84 -26.90 32.82 -9.16
CA LEU A 84 -28.35 32.86 -8.90
C LEU A 84 -29.17 33.07 -10.19
N LYS A 85 -28.73 33.95 -11.08
CA LYS A 85 -29.40 34.21 -12.37
C LYS A 85 -29.38 32.98 -13.29
N THR A 86 -28.28 32.23 -13.27
CA THR A 86 -28.07 31.08 -14.16
C THR A 86 -28.75 29.82 -13.62
N ALA A 87 -29.04 29.74 -12.32
CA ALA A 87 -29.66 28.58 -11.69
C ALA A 87 -31.09 28.29 -12.17
N GLN A 88 -31.29 27.13 -12.82
CA GLN A 88 -32.58 26.66 -13.32
C GLN A 88 -32.72 25.13 -13.17
N PRO A 89 -33.65 24.60 -12.33
CA PRO A 89 -34.25 25.23 -11.15
C PRO A 89 -33.33 25.20 -9.92
N ILE A 90 -32.18 24.52 -10.02
CA ILE A 90 -31.29 24.22 -8.90
C ILE A 90 -29.92 24.86 -9.09
N LEU A 91 -29.47 25.61 -8.09
CA LEU A 91 -28.10 26.07 -7.97
C LEU A 91 -27.28 24.97 -7.30
N ARG A 92 -26.33 24.40 -8.04
CA ARG A 92 -25.43 23.36 -7.53
C ARG A 92 -24.12 23.99 -7.11
N ILE A 93 -23.79 23.85 -5.83
CA ILE A 93 -22.64 24.48 -5.20
C ILE A 93 -21.71 23.41 -4.67
N ILE A 94 -20.42 23.63 -4.85
CA ILE A 94 -19.34 22.84 -4.29
C ILE A 94 -18.56 23.74 -3.33
N VAL A 95 -18.41 23.29 -2.10
CA VAL A 95 -17.58 23.89 -1.07
C VAL A 95 -16.35 23.00 -0.90
N GLN A 96 -15.16 23.58 -0.92
CA GLN A 96 -13.88 22.87 -0.80
C GLN A 96 -12.99 23.58 0.21
N ARG A 97 -12.19 22.83 0.97
CA ARG A 97 -11.19 23.43 1.87
C ARG A 97 -10.11 24.12 1.02
N GLU A 98 -9.59 25.23 1.50
CA GLU A 98 -8.57 25.99 0.77
C GLU A 98 -7.28 25.16 0.59
N GLU A 99 -6.92 24.34 1.58
CA GLU A 99 -5.76 23.42 1.53
C GLU A 99 -5.88 22.33 0.46
N ASP A 100 -7.10 21.91 0.10
CA ASP A 100 -7.33 20.88 -0.92
C ASP A 100 -7.15 21.43 -2.36
N LEU A 101 -7.16 22.75 -2.53
CA LEU A 101 -6.97 23.38 -3.83
C LEU A 101 -5.51 23.35 -4.29
N GLU A 102 -4.56 23.41 -3.36
CA GLU A 102 -3.13 23.40 -3.68
C GLU A 102 -2.69 22.08 -4.33
N TYR A 103 -3.39 20.97 -4.04
CA TYR A 103 -3.17 19.68 -4.68
C TYR A 103 -3.80 19.55 -6.07
N SER A 104 -4.75 20.42 -6.44
CA SER A 104 -5.46 20.35 -7.73
C SER A 104 -4.88 21.26 -8.82
N ASN A 105 -4.01 22.22 -8.47
CA ASN A 105 -3.62 23.32 -9.37
C ASN A 105 -2.26 23.16 -10.06
N ASN A 106 -1.56 22.04 -9.91
CA ASN A 106 -0.37 21.75 -10.72
C ASN A 106 -0.75 21.29 -12.14
N GLY A 107 -1.23 22.24 -12.95
CA GLY A 107 -0.84 22.32 -14.37
C GLY A 107 -1.89 22.05 -15.46
N ARG A 108 -3.17 21.79 -15.16
CA ARG A 108 -4.20 21.69 -16.22
C ARG A 108 -5.51 22.36 -15.81
N ARG A 109 -6.01 23.24 -16.70
CA ARG A 109 -7.34 23.85 -16.60
C ARG A 109 -8.39 22.78 -16.27
N PRO A 110 -9.30 23.04 -15.32
CA PRO A 110 -10.22 22.01 -14.88
C PRO A 110 -11.34 21.82 -15.91
N ALA A 111 -11.26 20.75 -16.70
CA ALA A 111 -12.44 20.17 -17.32
C ALA A 111 -13.02 19.14 -16.35
N PHE A 112 -13.81 19.61 -15.37
CA PHE A 112 -14.55 18.71 -14.48
C PHE A 112 -15.81 18.21 -15.19
N SER A 113 -15.78 16.99 -15.72
CA SER A 113 -16.95 16.34 -16.31
C SER A 113 -17.91 15.86 -15.22
N ILE A 114 -19.03 16.55 -15.05
CA ILE A 114 -20.06 16.27 -14.03
C ILE A 114 -21.07 15.23 -14.56
N SER A 115 -20.58 14.13 -15.14
CA SER A 115 -21.46 13.05 -15.64
C SER A 115 -22.18 12.25 -14.55
N HIS A 116 -22.07 12.65 -13.28
CA HIS A 116 -22.64 11.92 -12.13
C HIS A 116 -23.89 12.54 -11.52
N ILE A 117 -24.33 13.72 -11.98
CA ILE A 117 -25.47 14.43 -11.34
C ILE A 117 -26.79 14.27 -12.12
N LEU A 118 -26.79 13.73 -13.35
CA LEU A 118 -28.01 13.57 -14.14
C LEU A 118 -28.06 12.23 -14.87
N GLY A 119 -29.04 11.39 -14.54
CA GLY A 119 -29.52 10.35 -15.46
C GLY A 119 -29.09 8.93 -15.12
N GLN A 120 -30.08 8.14 -14.72
CA GLN A 120 -30.05 6.69 -14.56
C GLN A 120 -29.71 6.02 -15.90
N THR A 121 -28.53 5.43 -16.00
CA THR A 121 -28.29 4.23 -16.80
C THR A 121 -27.71 3.20 -15.83
N PRO A 122 -28.01 1.89 -15.95
CA PRO A 122 -27.28 0.87 -15.23
C PRO A 122 -25.87 0.84 -15.83
N GLY A 123 -25.07 1.81 -15.43
CA GLY A 123 -23.70 1.98 -15.83
C GLY A 123 -22.92 0.80 -15.29
N ARG A 124 -22.23 0.13 -16.21
CA ARG A 124 -21.11 -0.78 -15.94
C ARG A 124 -20.40 -0.35 -14.65
N PRO A 125 -20.17 -1.26 -13.67
CA PRO A 125 -19.61 -0.88 -12.38
C PRO A 125 -18.35 -0.05 -12.64
N ARG A 126 -18.42 1.25 -12.32
CA ARG A 126 -17.26 2.13 -12.45
C ARG A 126 -16.25 1.61 -11.43
N ALA A 127 -15.03 1.33 -11.89
CA ALA A 127 -13.95 0.98 -11.01
C ALA A 127 -13.86 2.03 -9.89
N PRO A 128 -13.63 1.62 -8.63
CA PRO A 128 -13.54 2.56 -7.52
C PRO A 128 -12.52 3.66 -7.84
N PRO A 129 -12.81 4.94 -7.52
CA PRO A 129 -11.88 6.03 -7.78
C PRO A 129 -10.63 5.83 -6.91
N ILE A 130 -9.51 5.45 -7.51
CA ILE A 130 -8.21 5.36 -6.85
C ILE A 130 -7.62 6.78 -6.83
N SER A 131 -7.26 7.29 -5.65
CA SER A 131 -6.65 8.61 -5.52
C SER A 131 -5.26 8.64 -6.16
N MET A 132 -4.73 9.85 -6.39
CA MET A 132 -3.29 9.95 -6.64
C MET A 132 -2.54 9.40 -5.41
N PRO A 133 -1.36 8.80 -5.59
CA PRO A 133 -0.55 8.41 -4.45
C PRO A 133 -0.09 9.65 -3.68
N HIS A 134 -0.15 9.59 -2.34
CA HIS A 134 0.27 10.66 -1.44
C HIS A 134 1.38 10.15 -0.52
N ASP A 135 2.17 11.06 0.04
CA ASP A 135 3.22 10.75 1.03
C ASP A 135 4.23 9.68 0.57
N PHE A 136 4.79 9.87 -0.62
CA PHE A 136 5.88 9.01 -1.11
C PHE A 136 7.14 9.23 -0.28
N ARG A 137 7.52 8.20 0.46
CA ARG A 137 8.76 8.20 1.24
C ARG A 137 9.68 7.09 0.77
N GLN A 138 10.93 7.45 0.54
CA GLN A 138 11.96 6.47 0.23
C GLN A 138 12.22 5.60 1.47
N VAL A 139 12.05 4.29 1.36
CA VAL A 139 12.24 3.35 2.47
C VAL A 139 13.61 2.66 2.42
N SER A 140 14.19 2.52 1.24
CA SER A 140 15.49 1.87 1.05
C SER A 140 16.21 2.30 -0.22
N GLN A 141 17.51 2.00 -0.29
CA GLN A 141 18.35 2.21 -1.48
C GLN A 141 19.52 1.22 -1.50
N ILE A 142 19.84 0.63 -2.65
CA ILE A 142 21.15 0.01 -2.87
C ILE A 142 22.15 1.11 -3.26
N ILE A 143 23.29 1.15 -2.61
CA ILE A 143 24.32 2.19 -2.82
C ILE A 143 25.67 1.54 -3.12
N ASP A 144 26.60 2.33 -3.68
CA ASP A 144 28.02 1.98 -3.83
C ASP A 144 28.29 0.67 -4.58
N VAL A 145 27.41 0.26 -5.49
CA VAL A 145 27.49 -1.01 -6.26
C VAL A 145 28.83 -1.20 -6.97
N HIS A 146 29.50 -0.11 -7.37
CA HIS A 146 30.79 -0.13 -8.05
C HIS A 146 32.00 0.10 -7.13
N ILE A 147 31.78 0.39 -5.85
CA ILE A 147 32.83 0.69 -4.87
C ILE A 147 32.99 -0.49 -3.92
N VAL A 148 31.88 -1.10 -3.47
CA VAL A 148 31.96 -2.30 -2.64
C VAL A 148 32.35 -3.51 -3.50
N PRO A 149 33.06 -4.51 -2.93
CA PRO A 149 33.38 -5.72 -3.66
C PRO A 149 32.12 -6.40 -4.20
N GLU A 150 32.20 -7.06 -5.35
CA GLU A 150 31.04 -7.72 -5.98
C GLU A 150 30.34 -8.74 -5.08
N THR A 151 31.06 -9.32 -4.13
CA THR A 151 30.54 -10.27 -3.15
C THR A 151 29.74 -9.62 -2.03
N HIS A 152 29.71 -8.29 -1.97
CA HIS A 152 29.05 -7.50 -0.95
C HIS A 152 27.92 -6.68 -1.55
N ARG A 153 27.01 -6.25 -0.68
CA ARG A 153 25.97 -5.29 -1.01
C ARG A 153 25.90 -4.24 0.10
N ARG A 154 25.79 -2.98 -0.29
CA ARG A 154 25.55 -1.87 0.63
C ARG A 154 24.15 -1.33 0.43
N VAL A 155 23.38 -1.29 1.51
CA VAL A 155 21.99 -0.86 1.51
C VAL A 155 21.79 0.21 2.55
N ARG A 156 21.01 1.24 2.18
CA ARG A 156 20.48 2.24 3.08
C ARG A 156 19.03 1.89 3.41
N LEU A 157 18.67 1.89 4.69
CA LEU A 157 17.31 1.74 5.20
C LEU A 157 16.90 3.03 5.90
N LEU A 158 15.71 3.53 5.56
CA LEU A 158 15.17 4.77 6.10
C LEU A 158 13.90 4.47 6.88
N LYS A 159 13.97 4.65 8.20
CA LYS A 159 12.85 4.45 9.10
C LYS A 159 12.08 5.77 9.23
N HIS A 160 10.84 5.80 8.75
CA HIS A 160 9.99 7.00 8.81
C HIS A 160 9.12 7.01 10.05
N GLY A 161 9.33 7.99 10.93
CA GLY A 161 8.37 8.55 11.89
C GLY A 161 7.59 7.59 12.79
N SER A 162 7.99 6.32 12.87
CA SER A 162 7.34 5.28 13.65
C SER A 162 8.32 4.78 14.69
N ASP A 163 7.85 4.39 15.87
CA ASP A 163 8.69 3.73 16.88
C ASP A 163 8.99 2.27 16.52
N LYS A 164 8.45 1.78 15.40
CA LYS A 164 8.66 0.42 14.92
C LYS A 164 10.15 0.15 14.65
N PRO A 165 10.64 -1.05 14.93
CA PRO A 165 12.01 -1.40 14.61
C PRO A 165 12.26 -1.57 13.12
N LEU A 166 13.54 -1.70 12.78
CA LEU A 166 14.00 -2.00 11.42
C LEU A 166 13.50 -3.37 10.93
N GLY A 167 13.10 -4.27 11.84
CA GLY A 167 12.42 -5.51 11.50
C GLY A 167 13.36 -6.66 11.10
N PHE A 168 14.55 -6.72 11.68
CA PHE A 168 15.46 -7.86 11.55
C PHE A 168 16.27 -8.06 12.85
N TYR A 169 16.79 -9.26 13.03
CA TYR A 169 17.61 -9.65 14.18
C TYR A 169 18.98 -10.10 13.69
N ILE A 170 19.98 -9.87 14.52
CA ILE A 170 21.34 -10.35 14.30
C ILE A 170 21.73 -11.40 15.34
N ARG A 171 22.74 -12.19 15.01
CA ARG A 171 23.34 -13.19 15.90
C ARG A 171 24.83 -13.27 15.67
N ASP A 172 25.54 -13.79 16.65
CA ASP A 172 26.89 -14.27 16.45
C ASP A 172 26.92 -15.54 15.58
N GLY A 173 28.06 -15.74 14.94
CA GLY A 173 28.35 -16.92 14.15
C GLY A 173 29.82 -17.01 13.80
N THR A 174 30.13 -17.96 12.92
CA THR A 174 31.49 -18.19 12.44
C THR A 174 31.51 -18.00 10.93
N SER A 175 32.36 -17.10 10.45
CA SER A 175 32.66 -16.92 9.03
C SER A 175 33.97 -17.62 8.70
N VAL A 176 34.01 -18.32 7.58
CA VAL A 176 35.25 -18.93 7.06
C VAL A 176 35.87 -17.95 6.07
N ARG A 177 37.10 -17.54 6.34
CA ARG A 177 37.83 -16.57 5.52
C ARG A 177 39.13 -17.20 5.02
N VAL A 178 39.54 -16.80 3.82
CA VAL A 178 40.85 -17.14 3.27
C VAL A 178 41.84 -16.12 3.79
N THR A 179 42.78 -16.56 4.60
CA THR A 179 43.91 -15.77 5.10
C THR A 179 45.21 -16.26 4.46
N PRO A 180 46.33 -15.51 4.56
CA PRO A 180 47.63 -15.99 4.10
C PRO A 180 48.06 -17.33 4.72
N ASN A 181 47.51 -17.70 5.88
CA ASN A 181 47.82 -18.94 6.60
C ASN A 181 46.86 -20.09 6.25
N GLY A 182 45.89 -19.87 5.36
CA GLY A 182 44.92 -20.87 4.92
C GLY A 182 43.47 -20.48 5.22
N LEU A 183 42.61 -21.47 5.43
CA LEU A 183 41.20 -21.26 5.79
C LEU A 183 41.07 -21.10 7.31
N GLU A 184 40.65 -19.91 7.74
CA GLU A 184 40.46 -19.60 9.15
C GLU A 184 38.98 -19.35 9.47
N LYS A 185 38.57 -19.84 10.65
CA LYS A 185 37.27 -19.56 11.24
C LYS A 185 37.38 -18.30 12.09
N GLN A 186 36.66 -17.25 11.72
CA GLN A 186 36.62 -15.99 12.44
C GLN A 186 35.21 -15.69 12.95
N PRO A 187 35.07 -15.00 14.10
CA PRO A 187 33.77 -14.51 14.57
C PRO A 187 33.14 -13.59 13.53
N GLY A 188 31.82 -13.70 13.34
CA GLY A 188 31.06 -12.85 12.42
C GLY A 188 29.64 -12.62 12.91
N ILE A 189 29.02 -11.55 12.42
CA ILE A 189 27.64 -11.17 12.75
C ILE A 189 26.75 -11.51 11.56
N PHE A 190 25.62 -12.16 11.82
CA PHE A 190 24.72 -12.63 10.77
C PHE A 190 23.29 -12.21 11.05
N ILE A 191 22.51 -11.95 10.00
CA ILE A 191 21.07 -11.80 10.14
C ILE A 191 20.47 -13.16 10.52
N SER A 192 19.83 -13.23 11.68
CA SER A 192 19.22 -14.46 12.20
C SER A 192 17.76 -14.61 11.81
N ARG A 193 17.04 -13.49 11.70
CA ARG A 193 15.59 -13.48 11.45
C ARG A 193 15.15 -12.17 10.83
N LEU A 194 14.14 -12.22 9.97
CA LEU A 194 13.38 -11.05 9.51
C LEU A 194 12.00 -11.04 10.17
N VAL A 195 11.51 -9.86 10.52
CA VAL A 195 10.16 -9.66 11.05
C VAL A 195 9.16 -9.64 9.88
N PRO A 196 8.12 -10.50 9.90
CA PRO A 196 7.07 -10.46 8.89
C PRO A 196 6.39 -9.10 8.80
N GLY A 197 6.33 -8.52 7.60
CA GLY A 197 5.81 -7.17 7.35
C GLY A 197 6.68 -6.04 7.93
N GLY A 198 7.87 -6.35 8.43
CA GLY A 198 8.84 -5.39 8.92
C GLY A 198 9.50 -4.60 7.79
N LEU A 199 10.20 -3.51 8.12
CA LEU A 199 10.87 -2.67 7.12
C LEU A 199 11.89 -3.49 6.30
N ALA A 200 12.80 -4.21 6.97
CA ALA A 200 13.82 -5.01 6.32
C ALA A 200 13.24 -6.07 5.36
N GLU A 201 12.24 -6.84 5.81
CA GLU A 201 11.58 -7.84 4.96
C GLU A 201 10.88 -7.18 3.76
N SER A 202 10.15 -6.09 4.00
CA SER A 202 9.36 -5.39 2.96
C SER A 202 10.25 -4.83 1.84
N THR A 203 11.51 -4.49 2.15
CA THR A 203 12.46 -4.02 1.12
C THR A 203 12.96 -5.16 0.23
N GLY A 204 12.95 -6.41 0.71
CA GLY A 204 13.50 -7.57 0.01
C GLY A 204 15.02 -7.50 -0.26
N LEU A 205 15.72 -6.56 0.37
CA LEU A 205 17.15 -6.34 0.16
C LEU A 205 18.04 -7.13 1.11
N LEU A 206 17.50 -7.54 2.26
CA LEU A 206 18.16 -8.31 3.30
C LEU A 206 17.57 -9.72 3.36
N ALA A 207 18.40 -10.71 3.71
CA ALA A 207 18.00 -12.08 3.89
C ALA A 207 18.61 -12.68 5.17
N VAL A 208 17.95 -13.73 5.68
CA VAL A 208 18.52 -14.54 6.76
C VAL A 208 19.83 -15.17 6.29
N ASN A 209 20.82 -15.21 7.18
CA ASN A 209 22.20 -15.64 6.99
C ASN A 209 23.10 -14.68 6.19
N ASP A 210 22.64 -13.48 5.84
CA ASP A 210 23.55 -12.44 5.35
C ASP A 210 24.56 -12.10 6.45
N GLU A 211 25.85 -12.06 6.09
CA GLU A 211 26.94 -11.71 7.01
C GLU A 211 27.11 -10.20 7.01
N VAL A 212 26.94 -9.55 8.15
CA VAL A 212 27.14 -8.11 8.33
C VAL A 212 28.62 -7.81 8.39
N ILE A 213 29.06 -6.82 7.61
CA ILE A 213 30.48 -6.44 7.48
C ILE A 213 30.70 -5.03 8.03
N GLU A 214 29.80 -4.10 7.75
CA GLU A 214 29.88 -2.71 8.22
C GLU A 214 28.51 -2.15 8.58
N VAL A 215 28.49 -1.24 9.55
CA VAL A 215 27.33 -0.41 9.91
C VAL A 215 27.76 1.06 9.91
N ASN A 216 27.12 1.87 9.07
CA ASN A 216 27.38 3.30 8.86
C ASN A 216 28.87 3.62 8.66
N GLY A 217 29.59 2.77 7.91
CA GLY A 217 31.01 2.92 7.61
C GLY A 217 31.97 2.43 8.69
N ILE A 218 31.45 1.80 9.76
CA ILE A 218 32.27 1.20 10.82
C ILE A 218 32.24 -0.32 10.65
N GLU A 219 33.40 -0.94 10.49
CA GLU A 219 33.54 -2.40 10.43
C GLU A 219 33.06 -3.08 11.72
N VAL A 220 32.38 -4.21 11.58
CA VAL A 220 31.87 -4.99 12.73
C VAL A 220 32.85 -6.06 13.21
N ALA A 221 33.93 -6.33 12.45
CA ALA A 221 34.93 -7.31 12.83
C ALA A 221 35.58 -6.96 14.19
N GLY A 222 35.63 -7.94 15.10
CA GLY A 222 36.19 -7.75 16.44
C GLY A 222 35.30 -7.00 17.44
N LYS A 223 34.08 -6.60 17.04
CA LYS A 223 33.06 -6.03 17.96
C LYS A 223 32.18 -7.13 18.53
N THR A 224 31.64 -6.91 19.73
CA THR A 224 30.64 -7.81 20.32
C THR A 224 29.27 -7.61 19.67
N LEU A 225 28.40 -8.62 19.75
CA LEU A 225 27.02 -8.54 19.28
C LEU A 225 26.27 -7.31 19.83
N ASP A 226 26.44 -7.04 21.13
CA ASP A 226 25.81 -5.91 21.80
C ASP A 226 26.31 -4.57 21.24
N GLN A 227 27.62 -4.43 21.01
CA GLN A 227 28.18 -3.21 20.42
C GLN A 227 27.63 -2.96 19.01
N VAL A 228 27.51 -4.01 18.19
CA VAL A 228 26.96 -3.90 16.83
C VAL A 228 25.47 -3.56 16.89
N THR A 229 24.75 -4.14 17.85
CA THR A 229 23.35 -3.81 18.13
C THR A 229 23.19 -2.33 18.46
N ASP A 230 23.97 -1.82 19.40
CA ASP A 230 23.96 -0.40 19.80
C ASP A 230 24.27 0.51 18.62
N MET A 231 25.23 0.14 17.77
CA MET A 231 25.55 0.88 16.54
C MET A 231 24.35 0.93 15.58
N MET A 232 23.63 -0.17 15.39
CA MET A 232 22.45 -0.21 14.53
C MET A 232 21.29 0.61 15.11
N VAL A 233 21.06 0.52 16.42
CA VAL A 233 20.00 1.27 17.13
C VAL A 233 20.26 2.77 17.06
N ALA A 234 21.49 3.20 17.34
CA ALA A 234 21.90 4.60 17.28
C ALA A 234 21.73 5.20 15.87
N ASN A 235 21.81 4.38 14.83
CA ASN A 235 21.65 4.79 13.43
C ASN A 235 20.30 4.36 12.82
N SER A 236 19.34 3.92 13.63
CA SER A 236 18.11 3.26 13.14
C SER A 236 17.22 4.12 12.25
N SER A 237 17.27 5.46 12.36
CA SER A 237 16.54 6.37 11.47
C SER A 237 17.09 6.36 10.03
N ASN A 238 18.40 6.10 9.89
CA ASN A 238 19.13 6.13 8.63
C ASN A 238 20.31 5.16 8.70
N LEU A 239 19.98 3.88 8.58
CA LEU A 239 20.96 2.80 8.69
C LEU A 239 21.57 2.53 7.33
N ILE A 240 22.90 2.52 7.25
CA ILE A 240 23.65 2.05 6.09
C ILE A 240 24.37 0.77 6.51
N ILE A 241 24.03 -0.34 5.87
CA ILE A 241 24.60 -1.65 6.18
C ILE A 241 25.31 -2.22 4.96
N THR A 242 26.56 -2.63 5.15
CA THR A 242 27.31 -3.44 4.18
C THR A 242 27.31 -4.88 4.65
N PHE A 243 26.90 -5.80 3.78
CA PHE A 243 26.81 -7.22 4.10
C PHE A 243 27.25 -8.08 2.93
N LYS A 244 27.63 -9.33 3.20
CA LYS A 244 27.86 -10.38 2.23
C LYS A 244 26.59 -11.24 2.15
N PRO A 245 25.88 -11.24 1.00
CA PRO A 245 24.63 -11.99 0.87
C PRO A 245 24.82 -13.51 1.04
N ALA A 246 23.89 -14.17 1.73
CA ALA A 246 23.89 -15.62 1.94
C ALA A 246 23.75 -16.40 0.62
N ASN A 247 22.89 -15.89 -0.29
CA ASN A 247 22.62 -16.49 -1.58
C ASN A 247 23.27 -15.68 -2.70
N GLN A 248 24.46 -16.09 -3.09
CA GLN A 248 25.22 -15.45 -4.15
C GLN A 248 24.53 -15.50 -5.53
N ARG A 249 23.49 -16.35 -5.70
CA ARG A 249 22.65 -16.41 -6.90
C ARG A 249 21.87 -15.11 -7.19
N THR A 250 21.61 -14.28 -6.18
CA THR A 250 20.98 -12.95 -6.38
C THR A 250 21.97 -11.84 -6.76
N LEU A 251 23.25 -12.16 -6.97
CA LEU A 251 24.28 -11.20 -7.40
C LEU A 251 24.41 -11.06 -8.92
N THR A 252 23.77 -11.93 -9.71
CA THR A 252 23.68 -11.69 -11.14
C THR A 252 22.72 -10.52 -11.35
N SER A 253 23.23 -9.39 -11.85
CA SER A 253 22.43 -8.32 -12.44
C SER A 253 21.25 -8.90 -13.22
N PRO A 254 20.04 -8.29 -13.18
CA PRO A 254 18.99 -8.71 -14.08
C PRO A 254 19.54 -8.59 -15.50
N ARG A 255 19.80 -9.73 -16.15
CA ARG A 255 20.04 -9.73 -17.59
C ARG A 255 18.81 -9.08 -18.19
N ARG A 256 19.02 -7.91 -18.77
CA ARG A 256 18.03 -7.18 -19.58
C ARG A 256 17.56 -8.16 -20.65
N GLY A 257 16.40 -8.80 -20.45
CA GLY A 257 15.80 -9.67 -21.47
C GLY A 257 15.19 -11.01 -21.05
N SER A 258 14.94 -11.33 -19.78
CA SER A 258 14.10 -12.50 -19.48
C SER A 258 13.32 -12.40 -18.19
N PHE A 259 12.10 -11.89 -18.30
CA PHE A 259 11.00 -12.20 -17.39
C PHE A 259 9.71 -12.25 -18.20
N SER A 260 9.56 -13.34 -18.95
CA SER A 260 8.25 -13.88 -19.28
C SER A 260 7.66 -14.48 -18.00
N ARG A 261 7.19 -13.62 -17.09
CA ARG A 261 6.24 -14.02 -16.04
C ARG A 261 4.88 -13.47 -16.46
N THR A 262 4.30 -14.10 -17.47
CA THR A 262 2.88 -13.94 -17.78
C THR A 262 2.09 -14.66 -16.68
N SER A 263 1.35 -13.89 -15.89
CA SER A 263 0.30 -14.38 -15.02
C SER A 263 -0.79 -15.02 -15.90
N GLN A 264 -0.80 -16.36 -15.98
CA GLN A 264 -1.91 -17.09 -16.58
C GLN A 264 -3.13 -16.98 -15.69
N LEU A 265 -3.98 -16.00 -16.00
CA LEU A 265 -5.40 -16.02 -15.68
C LEU A 265 -6.03 -17.14 -16.51
N SER A 266 -6.48 -18.18 -15.82
CA SER A 266 -7.32 -19.24 -16.37
C SER A 266 -8.66 -18.67 -16.82
N SER A 267 -8.86 -18.61 -18.15
CA SER A 267 -10.18 -18.60 -18.77
C SER A 267 -10.15 -19.57 -19.92
N GLY A 268 -10.74 -20.74 -19.71
CA GLY A 268 -10.90 -21.76 -20.73
C GLY A 268 -11.67 -21.23 -21.93
N SER A 269 -11.07 -21.37 -23.11
CA SER A 269 -11.75 -21.28 -24.38
C SER A 269 -11.28 -22.43 -25.26
N HIS A 270 -12.17 -23.40 -25.44
CA HIS A 270 -12.12 -24.36 -26.55
C HIS A 270 -12.19 -23.57 -27.86
N HIS A 271 -11.18 -23.68 -28.73
CA HIS A 271 -11.37 -24.09 -30.12
C HIS A 271 -10.03 -24.15 -30.87
N THR A 272 -9.92 -25.22 -31.64
CA THR A 272 -8.82 -25.66 -32.52
C THR A 272 -8.64 -24.76 -33.75
N ASN A 273 -7.40 -24.59 -34.21
CA ASN A 273 -7.00 -24.95 -35.59
C ASN A 273 -5.49 -24.82 -35.86
N HIS A 274 -5.04 -25.73 -36.72
CA HIS A 274 -3.70 -26.00 -37.26
C HIS A 274 -3.03 -24.82 -37.99
N THR A 275 -1.68 -24.76 -38.02
CA THR A 275 -0.85 -25.18 -39.19
C THR A 275 0.66 -25.04 -38.95
N ASN A 276 1.38 -26.07 -39.42
CA ASN A 276 2.80 -26.31 -39.68
C ASN A 276 3.77 -25.12 -39.80
N THR A 277 4.97 -25.29 -39.23
CA THR A 277 6.25 -25.28 -39.98
C THR A 277 7.41 -25.69 -39.06
N SER A 278 8.42 -26.30 -39.68
CA SER A 278 9.56 -27.09 -39.20
C SER A 278 10.57 -26.35 -38.30
N ASP A 279 11.25 -27.10 -37.42
CA ASP A 279 12.67 -27.46 -37.61
C ASP A 279 13.14 -28.43 -36.51
N GLU A 280 14.01 -29.34 -36.92
CA GLU A 280 14.49 -30.53 -36.21
C GLU A 280 15.68 -30.25 -35.27
N LEU A 281 15.89 -31.23 -34.37
CA LEU A 281 17.11 -31.55 -33.59
C LEU A 281 17.36 -30.75 -32.30
N ASP A 282 17.05 -31.35 -31.15
CA ASP A 282 18.06 -32.06 -30.36
C ASP A 282 17.40 -32.91 -29.26
N GLN A 283 17.99 -34.08 -29.08
CA GLN A 283 17.54 -35.23 -28.31
C GLN A 283 18.61 -35.45 -27.24
N ASP A 284 18.25 -35.39 -25.96
CA ASP A 284 18.83 -36.21 -24.87
C ASP A 284 18.16 -35.92 -23.51
N ASP A 285 18.19 -36.95 -22.66
CA ASP A 285 17.79 -37.04 -21.25
C ASP A 285 16.30 -37.34 -20.94
N GLN A 286 15.93 -38.61 -21.15
CA GLN A 286 14.80 -39.26 -20.48
C GLN A 286 15.26 -39.79 -19.11
N ASP A 287 14.78 -39.19 -18.01
CA ASP A 287 14.84 -39.81 -16.68
C ASP A 287 13.59 -40.67 -16.44
N GLU A 288 13.83 -41.97 -16.34
CA GLU A 288 12.86 -43.03 -16.08
C GLU A 288 12.38 -42.98 -14.61
N VAL A 289 11.10 -42.69 -14.38
CA VAL A 289 10.50 -42.74 -13.03
C VAL A 289 10.07 -44.18 -12.71
N VAL A 290 10.88 -44.87 -11.91
CA VAL A 290 10.53 -46.17 -11.32
C VAL A 290 9.70 -45.95 -10.05
N ASP A 291 8.40 -46.25 -10.12
CA ASP A 291 7.51 -46.29 -8.97
C ASP A 291 7.58 -47.68 -8.29
N MET A 292 8.21 -47.75 -7.13
CA MET A 292 8.23 -48.95 -6.27
C MET A 292 7.47 -48.68 -4.97
N THR A 293 6.14 -48.60 -5.04
CA THR A 293 5.30 -48.85 -3.86
C THR A 293 4.06 -49.67 -4.22
N GLY A 294 4.21 -50.99 -4.13
CA GLY A 294 3.09 -51.93 -4.28
C GLY A 294 3.30 -53.19 -3.47
N ILE A 295 2.95 -53.16 -2.18
CA ILE A 295 2.55 -54.38 -1.43
C ILE A 295 1.46 -53.99 -0.43
N THR A 296 0.22 -54.26 -0.82
CA THR A 296 -0.93 -54.52 0.05
C THR A 296 -0.79 -55.89 0.70
N LEU A 297 -1.30 -56.08 1.93
CA LEU A 297 -2.19 -57.19 2.36
C LEU A 297 -2.48 -57.12 3.87
N ASP A 298 -3.63 -56.55 4.19
CA ASP A 298 -4.78 -57.12 4.93
C ASP A 298 -4.61 -58.10 6.13
N ASP A 299 -5.28 -57.67 7.20
CA ASP A 299 -6.32 -58.34 8.02
C ASP A 299 -6.03 -58.93 9.43
N GLN A 300 -7.04 -58.70 10.28
CA GLN A 300 -7.23 -58.76 11.74
C GLN A 300 -7.35 -60.17 12.40
N PRO A 301 -7.93 -60.39 13.62
CA PRO A 301 -8.08 -59.61 14.90
C PRO A 301 -7.73 -60.43 16.18
N THR A 302 -7.71 -59.81 17.38
CA THR A 302 -8.44 -60.28 18.60
C THR A 302 -8.32 -59.29 19.78
N HIS A 303 -9.47 -58.91 20.37
CA HIS A 303 -9.72 -58.22 21.66
C HIS A 303 -9.71 -59.21 22.86
N PRO A 304 -10.04 -58.86 24.14
CA PRO A 304 -9.89 -57.64 24.98
C PRO A 304 -9.40 -57.95 26.44
N HIS A 305 -9.23 -56.93 27.30
CA HIS A 305 -9.63 -56.86 28.75
C HIS A 305 -8.94 -55.63 29.41
N GLN A 306 -9.64 -54.57 29.80
CA GLN A 306 -10.49 -54.33 30.98
C GLN A 306 -9.72 -53.79 32.22
N LEU A 307 -9.94 -52.48 32.45
CA LEU A 307 -10.11 -51.73 33.71
C LEU A 307 -9.37 -52.19 34.98
N THR A 308 -8.60 -51.27 35.58
CA THR A 308 -8.58 -51.08 37.04
C THR A 308 -8.33 -49.60 37.38
N ALA A 309 -9.15 -49.07 38.28
CA ALA A 309 -9.08 -47.73 38.84
C ALA A 309 -8.27 -47.72 40.15
N GLY A 310 -7.71 -46.56 40.53
CA GLY A 310 -7.38 -46.29 41.94
C GLY A 310 -6.32 -45.22 42.22
N GLY A 311 -6.71 -44.18 42.98
CA GLY A 311 -5.87 -43.43 43.93
C GLY A 311 -5.01 -42.29 43.34
N ALA A 312 -5.36 -41.01 43.50
CA ALA A 312 -5.38 -40.13 44.69
C ALA A 312 -4.02 -39.49 45.06
N ALA A 313 -4.02 -38.14 44.94
CA ALA A 313 -3.31 -37.11 45.70
C ALA A 313 -1.77 -37.11 45.80
N SER A 314 -1.14 -36.03 45.32
CA SER A 314 -0.48 -35.01 46.18
C SER A 314 0.40 -34.04 45.38
N GLY A 315 0.24 -32.73 45.63
CA GLY A 315 1.30 -31.74 45.86
C GLY A 315 2.41 -31.52 44.81
N GLY A 316 2.55 -30.26 44.37
CA GLY A 316 3.81 -29.76 43.81
C GLY A 316 3.63 -28.58 42.88
N ALA A 317 3.87 -27.36 43.38
CA ALA A 317 4.13 -26.21 42.52
C ALA A 317 5.45 -26.41 41.75
N PRO A 318 5.61 -25.81 40.56
CA PRO A 318 6.93 -25.45 40.10
C PRO A 318 7.06 -23.95 39.85
N ILE A 319 8.11 -23.42 40.46
CA ILE A 319 8.89 -22.27 40.01
C ILE A 319 9.34 -22.55 38.58
N VAL A 320 9.12 -21.62 37.66
CA VAL A 320 9.74 -21.64 36.32
C VAL A 320 10.69 -20.46 36.24
N GLU A 321 11.98 -20.78 36.31
CA GLU A 321 13.09 -19.93 35.86
C GLU A 321 12.85 -19.50 34.41
N SER A 322 12.86 -18.19 34.18
CA SER A 322 12.92 -17.59 32.85
C SER A 322 14.35 -17.69 32.34
N ARG A 323 14.70 -18.84 31.75
CA ARG A 323 15.77 -18.94 30.76
C ARG A 323 15.15 -18.63 29.42
N ASP A 324 15.44 -17.46 28.88
CA ASP A 324 15.63 -17.23 27.44
C ASP A 324 16.07 -15.77 27.24
N GLY A 325 17.38 -15.59 27.09
CA GLY A 325 18.03 -14.31 26.82
C GLY A 325 17.75 -13.83 25.39
N VAL A 326 16.53 -13.41 25.12
CA VAL A 326 16.12 -12.82 23.84
C VAL A 326 15.66 -11.39 24.09
N LEU A 327 16.44 -10.42 23.61
CA LEU A 327 16.07 -9.02 23.61
C LEU A 327 15.43 -8.64 22.27
N HIS A 328 14.31 -7.92 22.37
CA HIS A 328 13.59 -7.36 21.23
C HIS A 328 14.26 -6.06 20.76
N LEU A 329 14.50 -5.95 19.45
CA LEU A 329 14.80 -4.71 18.76
C LEU A 329 13.59 -4.28 17.96
#